data_AF-C4Y2Y9-F1
#
_entry.id   AF-C4Y2Y9-F1
#
_cell.length_a   1.000
_cell.length_b   1.000
_cell.length_c   1.000
_cell.angle_alpha   90.00
_cell.angle_beta   90.00
_cell.angle_gamma   90.00
#
_symmetry.space_group_name_H-M   'P 1'
#
loop_
_entity.id
_entity.type
_entity.pdbx_description
1 polymer ?
#
loop_
_entity_poly.entity_id
_entity_poly.type
_entity_poly.pdbx_seq_one_letter_code
_entity_poly.pdbx_strand_id
1 'polypeptide(L)'
;MSRVSTTRIFCRLYATESSLPKVDHSHYGLHSWPRSKKPTPHEIFNVTADYSNRKEYEKSLKATYQKFIKLYHPDRCATHDVIDGAGKALSATQKRQRFDEIQNAYDILKDPSQSVAYQRYQNTTWGSYQRGKTDSFNAYRMANAHRAKYSYHQDPKFWQAGTWEDYYQMRYGRSAPTREEWEKNKWKILWKVLAVASVVVALQIMLAVERTAEFNRQIRMMNLRSNADLSEAYNNYDEGQTRFQRIRRFLLYRRSGLETRDDDGIKKEENEMLTKYAQRKVAALEE
;
A
#
# COMPACT_ATOMS: atom_id res chain seq x y z
N MET A 1 -55.58 -31.71 -74.12
CA MET A 1 -55.32 -30.68 -73.08
C MET A 1 -54.42 -31.31 -72.02
N SER A 2 -53.12 -31.01 -72.02
CA SER A 2 -52.19 -31.45 -70.96
C SER A 2 -51.24 -30.30 -70.64
N ARG A 3 -51.49 -29.60 -69.52
CA ARG A 3 -50.59 -28.56 -69.01
C ARG A 3 -49.51 -29.23 -68.17
N VAL A 4 -48.27 -29.18 -68.63
CA VAL A 4 -47.09 -29.56 -67.86
C VAL A 4 -46.79 -28.43 -66.88
N SER A 5 -46.84 -28.75 -65.59
CA SER A 5 -46.57 -27.81 -64.50
C SER A 5 -45.08 -27.82 -64.17
N THR A 6 -44.37 -26.75 -64.52
CA THR A 6 -42.94 -26.60 -64.25
C THR A 6 -42.74 -25.98 -62.87
N THR A 7 -42.48 -26.80 -61.85
CA THR A 7 -42.06 -26.34 -60.53
C THR A 7 -40.63 -25.81 -60.59
N ARG A 8 -40.45 -24.50 -60.46
CA ARG A 8 -39.14 -23.86 -60.24
C ARG A 8 -38.72 -24.07 -58.79
N ILE A 9 -37.73 -24.92 -58.57
CA ILE A 9 -37.04 -25.04 -57.29
C ILE A 9 -36.16 -23.79 -57.13
N PHE A 10 -36.57 -22.88 -56.24
CA PHE A 10 -35.72 -21.77 -55.81
C PHE A 10 -34.65 -22.32 -54.85
N CYS A 11 -33.46 -22.60 -55.37
CA CYS A 11 -32.28 -22.82 -54.53
C CYS A 11 -31.95 -21.51 -53.81
N ARG A 12 -32.11 -21.49 -52.49
CA ARG A 12 -31.58 -20.43 -51.63
C ARG A 12 -30.06 -20.51 -51.65
N LEU A 13 -29.43 -19.63 -52.43
CA LEU A 13 -28.00 -19.35 -52.35
C LEU A 13 -27.76 -18.55 -51.07
N TYR A 14 -27.03 -19.12 -50.11
CA TYR A 14 -26.49 -18.37 -48.99
C TYR A 14 -25.34 -17.50 -49.47
N ALA A 15 -25.29 -16.25 -49.01
CA ALA A 15 -24.20 -15.34 -49.34
C ALA A 15 -22.89 -15.86 -48.73
N THR A 16 -22.00 -16.38 -49.57
CA THR A 16 -20.60 -16.63 -49.22
C THR A 16 -19.83 -15.34 -49.49
N GLU A 17 -19.46 -14.60 -48.45
CA GLU A 17 -18.56 -13.46 -48.55
C GLU A 17 -17.19 -13.97 -49.04
N SER A 18 -16.86 -13.66 -50.30
CA SER A 18 -15.74 -14.29 -51.02
C SER A 18 -14.36 -13.77 -50.61
N SER A 19 -14.28 -12.82 -49.69
CA SER A 19 -13.01 -12.30 -49.15
C SER A 19 -13.26 -11.62 -47.82
N LEU A 20 -12.61 -12.12 -46.76
CA LEU A 20 -12.64 -11.47 -45.46
C LEU A 20 -12.07 -10.04 -45.57
N PRO A 21 -12.68 -9.04 -44.91
CA PRO A 21 -12.14 -7.70 -44.85
C PRO A 21 -10.74 -7.73 -44.22
N LYS A 22 -9.78 -7.10 -44.90
CA LYS A 22 -8.41 -6.97 -44.41
C LYS A 22 -8.31 -5.77 -43.47
N VAL A 23 -7.86 -5.99 -42.24
CA VAL A 23 -7.81 -4.97 -41.19
C VAL A 23 -6.37 -4.82 -40.69
N ASP A 24 -5.92 -3.59 -40.56
CA ASP A 24 -4.60 -3.25 -40.03
C ASP A 24 -4.72 -2.54 -38.66
N HIS A 25 -3.62 -2.50 -37.91
CA HIS A 25 -3.51 -1.83 -36.61
C HIS A 25 -3.89 -0.34 -36.71
N SER A 26 -3.55 0.31 -37.82
CA SER A 26 -3.88 1.71 -38.11
C SER A 26 -5.38 1.99 -38.06
N HIS A 27 -6.22 1.03 -38.49
CA HIS A 27 -7.69 1.15 -38.48
C HIS A 27 -8.26 1.37 -37.07
N TYR A 28 -7.60 0.85 -36.03
CA TYR A 28 -8.00 1.03 -34.63
C TYR A 28 -7.18 2.11 -33.91
N GLY A 29 -6.32 2.85 -34.62
CA GLY A 29 -5.35 3.77 -34.04
C GLY A 29 -4.43 3.04 -33.05
N LEU A 30 -3.99 1.84 -33.40
CA LEU A 30 -2.95 1.07 -32.72
C LEU A 30 -1.61 1.30 -33.43
N HIS A 31 -0.51 1.16 -32.68
CA HIS A 31 0.83 1.14 -33.27
C HIS A 31 1.08 -0.19 -33.98
N SER A 32 2.11 -0.23 -34.83
CA SER A 32 2.52 -1.45 -35.52
C SER A 32 3.05 -2.49 -34.54
N TRP A 33 2.79 -3.77 -34.83
CA TRP A 33 3.26 -4.86 -33.97
C TRP A 33 4.80 -4.87 -33.88
N PRO A 34 5.39 -5.09 -32.68
CA PRO A 34 6.84 -5.13 -32.50
C PRO A 34 7.52 -6.22 -33.34
N ARG A 35 8.70 -5.91 -33.88
CA ARG A 35 9.51 -6.81 -34.73
C ARG A 35 10.39 -7.78 -33.93
N SER A 36 10.47 -7.61 -32.62
CA SER A 36 11.25 -8.46 -31.72
C SER A 36 10.68 -9.88 -31.66
N LYS A 37 11.54 -10.91 -31.64
CA LYS A 37 11.10 -12.32 -31.59
C LYS A 37 10.32 -12.67 -30.31
N LYS A 38 10.54 -11.90 -29.24
CA LYS A 38 9.85 -11.99 -27.95
C LYS A 38 9.59 -10.56 -27.47
N PRO A 39 8.48 -9.95 -27.89
CA PRO A 39 8.21 -8.56 -27.56
C PRO A 39 7.95 -8.40 -26.06
N THR A 40 8.48 -7.31 -25.49
CA THR A 40 8.23 -6.99 -24.09
C THR A 40 6.79 -6.46 -23.93
N PRO A 41 6.14 -6.65 -22.77
CA PRO A 41 4.82 -6.05 -22.49
C PRO A 41 4.77 -4.55 -22.79
N HIS A 42 5.85 -3.83 -22.49
CA HIS A 42 5.97 -2.40 -22.77
C HIS A 42 6.05 -2.09 -24.27
N GLU A 43 6.74 -2.92 -25.06
CA GLU A 43 6.76 -2.82 -26.53
C GLU A 43 5.40 -3.11 -27.15
N ILE A 44 4.67 -4.13 -26.66
CA ILE A 44 3.35 -4.54 -27.19
C ILE A 44 2.31 -3.45 -27.01
N PHE A 45 2.37 -2.68 -25.91
CA PHE A 45 1.43 -1.60 -25.66
C PHE A 45 1.98 -0.21 -26.06
N ASN A 46 3.24 -0.14 -26.50
CA ASN A 46 3.99 1.09 -26.80
C ASN A 46 3.83 2.17 -25.70
N VAL A 47 3.97 1.74 -24.44
CA VAL A 47 3.76 2.61 -23.28
C VAL A 47 5.11 3.09 -22.79
N THR A 48 5.46 4.34 -23.10
CA THR A 48 6.63 5.00 -22.53
C THR A 48 6.42 5.27 -21.03
N ALA A 49 7.49 5.27 -20.25
CA ALA A 49 7.43 5.50 -18.79
C ALA A 49 7.05 6.95 -18.39
N ASP A 50 6.76 7.81 -19.37
CA ASP A 50 6.61 9.26 -19.24
C ASP A 50 5.20 9.74 -18.84
N TYR A 51 4.40 8.88 -18.21
CA TYR A 51 3.11 9.32 -17.68
C TYR A 51 3.32 10.02 -16.35
N SER A 52 3.17 11.35 -16.36
CA SER A 52 3.21 12.20 -15.15
C SER A 52 2.19 11.78 -14.08
N ASN A 53 1.12 11.08 -14.47
CA ASN A 53 0.06 10.62 -13.59
C ASN A 53 -0.30 9.14 -13.83
N ARG A 54 -0.32 8.34 -12.75
CA ARG A 54 -0.65 6.91 -12.79
C ARG A 54 -2.05 6.62 -13.32
N LYS A 55 -3.04 7.47 -13.02
CA LYS A 55 -4.41 7.28 -13.50
C LYS A 55 -4.51 7.39 -15.02
N GLU A 56 -3.72 8.26 -15.62
CA GLU A 56 -3.68 8.45 -17.07
C GLU A 56 -3.03 7.25 -17.77
N TYR A 57 -1.96 6.71 -17.17
CA TYR A 57 -1.33 5.45 -17.60
C TYR A 57 -2.32 4.28 -17.62
N GLU A 58 -3.08 4.08 -16.54
CA GLU A 58 -4.03 2.97 -16.46
C GLU A 58 -5.19 3.12 -17.45
N LYS A 59 -5.64 4.35 -17.67
CA LYS A 59 -6.67 4.67 -18.67
C LYS A 59 -6.18 4.40 -20.09
N SER A 60 -4.97 4.84 -20.44
CA SER A 60 -4.38 4.61 -21.76
C SER A 60 -4.14 3.13 -22.01
N LEU A 61 -3.59 2.40 -21.03
CA LEU A 61 -3.35 0.96 -21.09
C LEU A 61 -4.66 0.20 -21.34
N LYS A 62 -5.71 0.49 -20.56
CA LYS A 62 -7.02 -0.15 -20.73
C LYS A 62 -7.67 0.16 -22.09
N ALA A 63 -7.54 1.40 -22.57
CA ALA A 63 -8.07 1.79 -23.88
C ALA A 63 -7.37 1.04 -25.01
N THR A 64 -6.03 0.95 -24.97
CA THR A 64 -5.23 0.20 -25.95
C THR A 64 -5.53 -1.30 -25.89
N TYR A 65 -5.68 -1.86 -24.69
CA TYR A 65 -6.06 -3.26 -24.50
C TYR A 65 -7.41 -3.59 -25.14
N GLN A 66 -8.44 -2.76 -24.93
CA GLN A 66 -9.74 -2.96 -25.57
C GLN A 66 -9.67 -2.94 -27.09
N LYS A 67 -8.82 -2.08 -27.67
CA LYS A 67 -8.58 -2.05 -29.13
C LYS A 67 -7.92 -3.35 -29.60
N PHE A 68 -6.92 -3.85 -28.89
CA PHE A 68 -6.27 -5.11 -29.23
C PHE A 68 -7.23 -6.32 -29.12
N ILE A 69 -8.08 -6.37 -28.10
CA ILE A 69 -9.10 -7.43 -28.00
C ILE A 69 -10.02 -7.40 -29.22
N LYS A 70 -10.50 -6.21 -29.64
CA LYS A 70 -11.37 -6.11 -30.81
C LYS A 70 -10.71 -6.68 -32.08
N LEU A 71 -9.39 -6.54 -32.20
CA LEU A 71 -8.62 -6.99 -33.34
C LEU A 71 -8.25 -8.48 -33.29
N TYR A 72 -7.88 -9.01 -32.12
CA TYR A 72 -7.26 -10.33 -31.97
C TYR A 72 -8.11 -11.38 -31.21
N HIS A 73 -9.31 -11.03 -30.73
CA HIS A 73 -10.16 -11.99 -30.03
C HIS A 73 -10.48 -13.21 -30.92
N PRO A 74 -10.36 -14.46 -30.42
CA PRO A 74 -10.55 -15.67 -31.22
C PRO A 74 -11.91 -15.71 -31.94
N ASP A 75 -12.99 -15.29 -31.27
CA ASP A 75 -14.34 -15.26 -31.86
C ASP A 75 -14.49 -14.27 -33.03
N ARG A 76 -13.70 -13.18 -33.04
CA ARG A 76 -13.77 -12.14 -34.08
C ARG A 76 -12.76 -12.37 -35.19
N CYS A 77 -11.65 -13.06 -34.90
CA CYS A 77 -10.61 -13.40 -35.86
C CYS A 77 -11.09 -14.25 -37.04
N ALA A 78 -12.28 -14.87 -36.94
CA ALA A 78 -12.93 -15.59 -38.04
C ALA A 78 -13.57 -14.64 -39.08
N THR A 79 -13.84 -13.38 -38.71
CA THR A 79 -14.58 -12.42 -39.53
C THR A 79 -13.66 -11.47 -40.31
N HIS A 80 -12.39 -11.34 -39.94
CA HIS A 80 -11.44 -10.46 -40.62
C HIS A 80 -10.01 -11.00 -40.65
N ASP A 81 -9.26 -10.61 -41.67
CA ASP A 81 -7.83 -10.92 -41.78
C ASP A 81 -6.98 -9.76 -41.29
N VAL A 82 -6.17 -10.02 -40.27
CA VAL A 82 -5.23 -9.04 -39.72
C VAL A 82 -3.99 -9.03 -40.59
N ILE A 83 -3.67 -7.86 -41.15
CA ILE A 83 -2.43 -7.66 -41.92
C ILE A 83 -1.31 -7.26 -40.97
N ASP A 84 -0.14 -7.88 -41.12
CA ASP A 84 1.07 -7.46 -40.43
C ASP A 84 1.72 -6.24 -41.12
N GLY A 85 2.66 -5.56 -40.45
CA GLY A 85 3.36 -4.40 -41.01
C GLY A 85 4.15 -4.66 -42.32
N ALA A 86 4.28 -5.92 -42.73
CA ALA A 86 4.86 -6.36 -43.99
C ALA A 86 3.82 -6.66 -45.10
N GLY A 87 2.53 -6.36 -44.88
CA GLY A 87 1.46 -6.58 -45.86
C GLY A 87 0.94 -8.03 -45.92
N LYS A 88 1.42 -8.92 -45.06
CA LYS A 88 1.03 -10.34 -45.03
C LYS A 88 -0.11 -10.59 -44.05
N ALA A 89 -1.12 -11.37 -44.47
CA ALA A 89 -2.20 -11.82 -43.58
C ALA A 89 -1.65 -12.83 -42.55
N LEU A 90 -2.01 -12.64 -41.29
CA LEU A 90 -1.61 -13.51 -40.17
C LEU A 90 -2.41 -14.82 -40.19
N SER A 91 -1.74 -15.94 -39.92
CA SER A 91 -2.42 -17.22 -39.74
C SER A 91 -3.27 -17.21 -38.45
N ALA A 92 -4.29 -18.07 -38.37
CA ALA A 92 -5.11 -18.21 -37.16
C ALA A 92 -4.26 -18.55 -35.91
N THR A 93 -3.22 -19.36 -36.07
CA THR A 93 -2.29 -19.70 -34.99
C THR A 93 -1.48 -18.49 -34.51
N GLN A 94 -1.04 -17.63 -35.42
CA GLN A 94 -0.33 -16.39 -35.07
C GLN A 94 -1.26 -15.37 -34.42
N LYS A 95 -2.50 -15.22 -34.90
CA LYS A 95 -3.52 -14.37 -34.26
C LYS A 95 -3.75 -14.80 -32.80
N ARG A 96 -3.84 -16.12 -32.55
CA ARG A 96 -4.00 -16.67 -31.20
C ARG A 96 -2.79 -16.41 -30.30
N GLN A 97 -1.57 -16.64 -30.82
CA GLN A 97 -0.34 -16.35 -30.08
C GLN A 97 -0.25 -14.87 -29.69
N ARG A 98 -0.53 -13.95 -30.63
CA ARG A 98 -0.54 -12.52 -30.33
C ARG A 98 -1.59 -12.16 -29.28
N PHE A 99 -2.77 -12.78 -29.31
CA PHE A 99 -3.78 -12.59 -28.27
C PHE A 99 -3.28 -13.03 -26.89
N ASP A 100 -2.66 -14.21 -26.78
CA ASP A 100 -2.12 -14.71 -25.52
C ASP A 100 -0.99 -13.81 -24.99
N GLU A 101 -0.13 -13.29 -25.87
CA GLU A 101 0.89 -12.31 -25.52
C GLU A 101 0.29 -10.99 -25.03
N ILE A 102 -0.75 -10.47 -25.68
CA ILE A 102 -1.45 -9.25 -25.28
C ILE A 102 -2.10 -9.43 -23.90
N GLN A 103 -2.74 -10.57 -23.65
CA GLN A 103 -3.37 -10.89 -22.36
C GLN A 103 -2.32 -10.90 -21.24
N ASN A 104 -1.25 -11.67 -21.43
CA ASN A 104 -0.16 -11.75 -20.46
C ASN A 104 0.50 -10.39 -20.21
N ALA A 105 0.72 -9.62 -21.27
CA ALA A 105 1.28 -8.28 -21.18
C ALA A 105 0.36 -7.32 -20.40
N TYR A 106 -0.96 -7.38 -20.62
CA TYR A 106 -1.92 -6.56 -19.88
C TYR A 106 -1.91 -6.90 -18.39
N ASP A 107 -1.93 -8.19 -18.05
CA ASP A 107 -1.97 -8.65 -16.65
C ASP A 107 -0.72 -8.19 -15.88
N ILE A 108 0.46 -8.21 -16.52
CA ILE A 108 1.71 -7.70 -15.94
C ILE A 108 1.69 -6.18 -15.76
N LEU A 109 1.18 -5.43 -16.74
CA LEU A 109 1.23 -3.96 -16.73
C LEU A 109 0.14 -3.31 -15.88
N LYS A 110 -0.99 -4.00 -15.68
CA LYS A 110 -2.11 -3.54 -14.86
C LYS A 110 -1.67 -3.32 -13.42
N ASP A 111 -0.97 -4.28 -12.83
CA ASP A 111 -0.49 -4.19 -11.45
C ASP A 111 0.88 -3.49 -11.37
N PRO A 112 1.01 -2.38 -10.64
CA PRO A 112 2.27 -1.61 -10.59
C PRO A 112 3.41 -2.43 -9.98
N SER A 113 3.11 -3.26 -8.99
CA SER A 113 4.08 -4.17 -8.36
C SER A 113 4.61 -5.19 -9.38
N GLN A 114 3.73 -5.77 -10.19
CA GLN A 114 4.11 -6.74 -11.22
C GLN A 114 4.88 -6.10 -12.37
N SER A 115 4.51 -4.89 -12.77
CA SER A 115 5.23 -4.12 -13.80
C SER A 115 6.65 -3.78 -13.37
N VAL A 116 6.85 -3.24 -12.15
CA VAL A 116 8.18 -2.93 -11.60
C VAL A 116 9.01 -4.20 -11.44
N ALA A 117 8.38 -5.28 -10.97
CA ALA A 117 9.00 -6.59 -10.95
C ALA A 117 9.47 -7.01 -12.34
N TYR A 118 8.60 -7.01 -13.33
CA TYR A 118 8.95 -7.44 -14.68
C TYR A 118 10.17 -6.68 -15.23
N GLN A 119 10.20 -5.35 -15.07
CA GLN A 119 11.34 -4.52 -15.48
C GLN A 119 12.65 -4.89 -14.77
N ARG A 120 12.61 -5.10 -13.45
CA ARG A 120 13.81 -5.46 -12.66
C ARG A 120 14.36 -6.85 -13.00
N TYR A 121 13.52 -7.71 -13.56
CA TYR A 121 13.75 -9.15 -13.60
C TYR A 121 13.68 -9.77 -14.99
N GLN A 122 13.80 -8.97 -16.06
CA GLN A 122 13.70 -9.43 -17.46
C GLN A 122 14.67 -10.59 -17.80
N ASN A 123 15.80 -10.69 -17.08
CA ASN A 123 16.85 -11.67 -17.33
C ASN A 123 16.64 -13.03 -16.63
N THR A 124 15.48 -13.24 -15.99
CA THR A 124 15.22 -14.44 -15.18
C THR A 124 13.98 -15.17 -15.68
N THR A 125 14.15 -16.45 -16.02
CA THR A 125 13.08 -17.30 -16.56
C THR A 125 12.75 -18.42 -15.59
N TRP A 126 11.51 -18.89 -15.57
CA TRP A 126 11.11 -20.06 -14.75
C TRP A 126 11.95 -21.32 -15.05
N GLY A 127 12.46 -21.49 -16.27
CA GLY A 127 13.31 -22.62 -16.64
C GLY A 127 14.69 -22.64 -15.96
N SER A 128 15.18 -21.50 -15.47
CA SER A 128 16.46 -21.45 -14.74
C SER A 128 16.30 -21.62 -13.22
N TYR A 129 15.05 -21.60 -12.73
CA TYR A 129 14.72 -21.76 -11.32
C TYR A 129 14.81 -23.23 -10.89
N GLN A 130 15.78 -23.55 -10.03
CA GLN A 130 15.87 -24.84 -9.35
C GLN A 130 15.13 -24.77 -8.02
N ARG A 131 13.98 -25.46 -7.94
CA ARG A 131 13.16 -25.56 -6.72
C ARG A 131 14.00 -26.21 -5.61
N GLY A 132 14.10 -25.55 -4.45
CA GLY A 132 14.88 -26.02 -3.28
C GLY A 132 16.17 -25.25 -2.98
N LYS A 133 16.73 -24.47 -3.92
CA LYS A 133 17.89 -23.58 -3.66
C LYS A 133 17.52 -22.23 -3.04
N THR A 134 16.26 -21.83 -3.18
CA THR A 134 15.74 -20.55 -2.70
C THR A 134 14.29 -20.71 -2.30
N ASP A 135 13.89 -19.97 -1.28
CA ASP A 135 12.59 -20.10 -0.58
C ASP A 135 11.38 -19.85 -1.49
N SER A 136 11.54 -19.00 -2.52
CA SER A 136 10.52 -18.74 -3.53
C SER A 136 11.12 -18.33 -4.88
N PHE A 137 10.34 -18.43 -5.96
CA PHE A 137 10.74 -17.92 -7.27
C PHE A 137 11.04 -16.42 -7.22
N ASN A 138 10.28 -15.65 -6.43
CA ASN A 138 10.54 -14.22 -6.24
C ASN A 138 11.90 -13.96 -5.59
N ALA A 139 12.29 -14.76 -4.60
CA ALA A 139 13.61 -14.67 -3.98
C ALA A 139 14.74 -15.03 -4.96
N TYR A 140 14.57 -16.10 -5.75
CA TYR A 140 15.48 -16.45 -6.83
C TYR A 140 15.65 -15.30 -7.84
N ARG A 141 14.54 -14.68 -8.21
CA ARG A 141 14.49 -13.56 -9.14
C ARG A 141 15.27 -12.35 -8.61
N MET A 142 15.02 -12.01 -7.35
CA MET A 142 15.73 -10.94 -6.64
C MET A 142 17.23 -11.19 -6.60
N ALA A 143 17.64 -12.39 -6.17
CA ALA A 143 19.03 -12.77 -6.08
C ALA A 143 19.74 -12.72 -7.44
N ASN A 144 19.10 -13.19 -8.52
CA ASN A 144 19.70 -13.16 -9.85
C ASN A 144 19.77 -11.76 -10.46
N ALA A 145 18.82 -10.86 -10.19
CA ALA A 145 18.97 -9.47 -10.62
C ALA A 145 20.16 -8.80 -9.91
N HIS A 146 20.35 -9.07 -8.62
CA HIS A 146 21.54 -8.59 -7.91
C HIS A 146 22.82 -9.17 -8.51
N ARG A 147 22.86 -10.47 -8.82
CA ARG A 147 24.02 -11.10 -9.47
C ARG A 147 24.28 -10.54 -10.88
N ALA A 148 23.24 -10.30 -11.66
CA ALA A 148 23.36 -9.72 -12.99
C ALA A 148 23.93 -8.30 -12.92
N LYS A 149 23.40 -7.47 -12.01
CA LYS A 149 23.87 -6.09 -11.79
C LYS A 149 25.36 -6.01 -11.43
N TYR A 150 25.87 -6.98 -10.69
CA TYR A 150 27.30 -7.07 -10.34
C TYR A 150 28.08 -8.06 -11.22
N SER A 151 27.52 -8.49 -12.34
CA SER A 151 28.21 -9.40 -13.27
C SER A 151 29.34 -8.67 -13.98
N TYR A 152 30.51 -9.32 -14.06
CA TYR A 152 31.68 -8.80 -14.76
C TYR A 152 31.37 -8.41 -16.22
N HIS A 153 30.49 -9.16 -16.88
CA HIS A 153 30.12 -8.92 -18.26
C HIS A 153 29.19 -7.72 -18.47
N GLN A 154 28.44 -7.31 -17.44
CA GLN A 154 27.51 -6.18 -17.55
C GLN A 154 28.18 -4.87 -17.15
N ASP A 155 29.02 -4.89 -16.11
CA ASP A 155 29.76 -3.72 -15.63
C ASP A 155 31.24 -4.08 -15.40
N PRO A 156 32.08 -4.17 -16.46
CA PRO A 156 33.51 -4.42 -16.30
C PRO A 156 34.20 -3.31 -15.50
N LYS A 157 33.69 -2.08 -15.59
CA LYS A 157 34.16 -0.91 -14.82
C LYS A 157 34.03 -1.11 -13.31
N PHE A 158 33.00 -1.83 -12.84
CA PHE A 158 32.82 -2.12 -11.41
C PHE A 158 33.94 -2.99 -10.87
N TRP A 159 34.36 -3.99 -11.65
CA TRP A 159 35.42 -4.92 -11.24
C TRP A 159 36.82 -4.37 -11.44
N GLN A 160 36.99 -3.40 -12.34
CA GLN A 160 38.23 -2.67 -12.53
C GLN A 160 38.41 -1.52 -11.53
N ALA A 161 37.34 -1.12 -10.81
CA ALA A 161 37.40 -0.07 -9.81
C ALA A 161 38.11 -0.55 -8.54
N GLY A 162 39.44 -0.48 -8.54
CA GLY A 162 40.28 -0.77 -7.38
C GLY A 162 40.46 0.43 -6.45
N THR A 163 40.28 1.64 -6.97
CA THR A 163 40.41 2.89 -6.21
C THR A 163 39.05 3.54 -5.92
N TRP A 164 39.01 4.40 -4.90
CA TRP A 164 37.80 5.16 -4.59
C TRP A 164 37.40 6.07 -5.75
N GLU A 165 38.38 6.62 -6.46
CA GLU A 165 38.22 7.48 -7.64
C GLU A 165 37.54 6.74 -8.78
N ASP A 166 37.93 5.50 -9.07
CA ASP A 166 37.31 4.67 -10.11
C ASP A 166 35.85 4.33 -9.77
N TYR A 167 35.58 4.02 -8.50
CA TYR A 167 34.22 3.79 -8.04
C TYR A 167 33.35 5.05 -8.15
N TYR A 168 33.92 6.21 -7.81
CA TYR A 168 33.24 7.50 -7.92
C TYR A 168 32.91 7.84 -9.38
N GLN A 169 33.85 7.60 -10.30
CA GLN A 169 33.64 7.79 -11.74
C GLN A 169 32.56 6.87 -12.29
N MET A 170 32.57 5.60 -11.91
CA MET A 170 31.54 4.65 -12.31
C MET A 170 30.15 5.08 -11.81
N ARG A 171 30.05 5.52 -10.54
CA ARG A 171 28.76 5.84 -9.92
C ARG A 171 28.17 7.18 -10.37
N TYR A 172 29.00 8.20 -10.53
CA TYR A 172 28.55 9.58 -10.79
C TYR A 172 28.85 10.05 -12.22
N GLY A 173 29.52 9.24 -13.05
CA GLY A 173 29.85 9.57 -14.43
C GLY A 173 30.80 10.75 -14.59
N ARG A 174 31.50 11.13 -13.52
CA ARG A 174 32.41 12.29 -13.48
C ARG A 174 33.68 11.95 -12.71
N SER A 175 34.79 12.60 -13.05
CA SER A 175 36.05 12.48 -12.31
C SER A 175 35.84 12.82 -10.83
N ALA A 176 36.64 12.18 -9.97
CA ALA A 176 36.67 12.50 -8.55
C ALA A 176 36.94 14.00 -8.34
N PRO A 177 36.28 14.66 -7.36
CA PRO A 177 36.50 16.08 -7.13
C PRO A 177 37.96 16.29 -6.72
N THR A 178 38.68 17.10 -7.48
CA THR A 178 40.06 17.47 -7.16
C THR A 178 40.08 18.33 -5.89
N ARG A 179 41.19 18.31 -5.13
CA ARG A 179 41.35 19.16 -3.92
C ARG A 179 41.02 20.64 -4.19
N GLU A 180 41.32 21.12 -5.38
CA GLU A 180 41.03 22.49 -5.81
C GLU A 180 39.52 22.80 -5.91
N GLU A 181 38.71 21.86 -6.41
CA GLU A 181 37.26 22.01 -6.48
C GLU A 181 36.62 21.95 -5.09
N TRP A 182 37.20 21.15 -4.19
CA TRP A 182 36.79 21.07 -2.79
C TRP A 182 37.05 22.39 -2.06
N GLU A 183 38.26 22.95 -2.20
CA GLU A 183 38.64 24.22 -1.58
C GLU A 183 37.76 25.38 -2.04
N LYS A 184 37.34 25.40 -3.32
CA LYS A 184 36.40 26.39 -3.87
C LYS A 184 34.98 26.25 -3.28
N ASN A 185 34.57 25.03 -2.93
CA ASN A 185 33.20 24.74 -2.50
C ASN A 185 33.05 24.52 -0.98
N LYS A 186 34.14 24.52 -0.20
CA LYS A 186 34.14 24.23 1.24
C LYS A 186 33.13 25.05 2.03
N TRP A 187 33.04 26.35 1.75
CA TRP A 187 32.10 27.25 2.42
C TRP A 187 30.65 26.95 2.05
N LYS A 188 30.38 26.62 0.78
CA LYS A 188 29.02 26.25 0.33
C LYS A 188 28.56 24.95 0.98
N ILE A 189 29.46 23.97 1.11
CA ILE A 189 29.17 22.69 1.79
C ILE A 189 28.92 22.94 3.27
N LEU A 190 29.77 23.72 3.94
CA LEU A 190 29.62 24.07 5.36
C LEU A 190 28.26 24.73 5.62
N TRP A 191 27.90 25.76 4.86
CA TRP A 191 26.61 26.44 5.00
C TRP A 191 25.42 25.50 4.80
N LYS A 192 25.50 24.56 3.84
CA LYS A 192 24.44 23.54 3.64
C LYS A 192 24.32 22.60 4.82
N VAL A 193 25.44 22.10 5.36
CA VAL A 193 25.42 21.21 6.53
C VAL A 193 24.87 21.95 7.74
N LEU A 194 25.29 23.20 7.95
CA LEU A 194 24.84 24.03 9.07
C LEU A 194 23.34 24.37 8.95
N ALA A 195 22.83 24.61 7.74
CA ALA A 195 21.40 24.79 7.49
C ALA A 195 20.58 23.52 7.76
N VAL A 196 21.08 22.34 7.39
CA VAL A 196 20.39 21.08 7.71
C VAL A 196 20.42 20.82 9.22
N ALA A 197 21.57 21.05 9.87
CA ALA A 197 21.70 20.90 11.32
C ALA A 197 20.77 21.85 12.09
N SER A 198 20.65 23.11 11.65
CA SER A 198 19.76 24.07 12.30
C SER A 198 18.29 23.68 12.18
N VAL A 199 17.86 23.14 11.04
CA VAL A 199 16.50 22.61 10.85
C VAL A 199 16.24 21.43 11.78
N VAL A 200 17.17 20.49 11.89
CA VAL A 200 17.03 19.32 12.79
C VAL A 200 16.93 19.76 14.24
N VAL A 201 17.80 20.68 14.68
CA VAL A 201 17.77 21.21 16.06
C VAL A 201 16.47 21.94 16.34
N ALA A 202 15.98 22.77 15.41
CA ALA A 202 14.71 23.47 15.56
C ALA A 202 13.53 22.49 15.70
N LEU A 203 13.49 21.42 14.90
CA LEU A 203 12.47 20.37 15.01
C LEU A 203 12.55 19.63 16.35
N GLN A 204 13.74 19.32 16.83
CA GLN A 204 13.93 18.68 18.14
C GLN A 204 13.46 19.58 19.28
N ILE A 205 13.73 20.90 19.21
CA ILE A 205 13.26 21.87 20.19
C ILE A 205 11.73 21.95 20.19
N MET A 206 11.08 22.02 19.02
CA MET A 206 9.61 22.03 18.96
C MET A 206 9.00 20.78 19.60
N LEU A 207 9.50 19.59 19.23
CA LEU A 207 9.05 18.32 19.81
C LEU A 207 9.28 18.27 21.32
N ALA A 208 10.41 18.80 21.80
CA ALA A 208 10.71 18.84 23.23
C ALA A 208 9.78 19.81 23.98
N VAL A 209 9.46 20.97 23.41
CA VAL A 209 8.55 21.96 24.00
C VAL A 209 7.14 21.40 24.09
N GLU A 210 6.61 20.79 23.02
CA GLU A 210 5.28 20.17 23.03
C GLU A 210 5.18 19.08 24.10
N ARG A 211 6.16 18.17 24.14
CA ARG A 211 6.21 17.10 25.14
C ARG A 211 6.31 17.64 26.57
N THR A 212 7.07 18.71 26.78
CA THR A 212 7.22 19.37 28.09
C THR A 212 5.91 20.05 28.49
N ALA A 213 5.22 20.71 27.57
CA ALA A 213 3.92 21.34 27.84
C ALA A 213 2.85 20.30 28.21
N GLU A 214 2.82 19.16 27.51
CA GLU A 214 1.95 18.04 27.85
C GLU A 214 2.24 17.48 29.24
N PHE A 215 3.52 17.26 29.55
CA PHE A 215 3.95 16.76 30.85
C PHE A 215 3.59 17.72 31.99
N ASN A 216 3.84 19.02 31.81
CA ASN A 216 3.44 20.06 32.77
C ASN A 216 1.92 20.09 32.98
N ARG A 217 1.13 19.90 31.91
CA ARG A 217 -0.34 19.80 32.02
C ARG A 217 -0.75 18.58 32.84
N GLN A 218 -0.13 17.43 32.58
CA GLN A 218 -0.41 16.20 33.33
C GLN A 218 -0.06 16.35 34.82
N ILE A 219 1.12 16.92 35.14
CA ILE A 219 1.51 17.21 36.52
C ILE A 219 0.52 18.15 37.18
N ARG A 220 0.11 19.23 36.50
CA ARG A 220 -0.87 20.17 37.05
C ARG A 220 -2.20 19.47 37.36
N MET A 221 -2.67 18.62 36.46
CA MET A 221 -3.90 17.83 36.69
C MET A 221 -3.73 16.85 37.85
N MET A 222 -2.59 16.18 37.97
CA MET A 222 -2.30 15.28 39.08
C MET A 222 -2.26 16.04 40.40
N ASN A 223 -1.57 17.18 40.46
CA ASN A 223 -1.51 18.03 41.64
C ASN A 223 -2.90 18.53 42.05
N LEU A 224 -3.74 18.94 41.08
CA LEU A 224 -5.12 19.35 41.36
C LEU A 224 -5.95 18.20 41.91
N ARG A 225 -5.82 16.97 41.36
CA ARG A 225 -6.48 15.78 41.88
C ARG A 225 -6.00 15.44 43.29
N SER A 226 -4.69 15.38 43.52
CA SER A 226 -4.13 15.12 44.84
C SER A 226 -4.57 16.17 45.87
N ASN A 227 -4.68 17.44 45.48
CA ASN A 227 -5.21 18.49 46.35
C ASN A 227 -6.71 18.31 46.63
N ALA A 228 -7.50 17.93 45.62
CA ALA A 228 -8.91 17.61 45.80
C ALA A 228 -9.08 16.40 46.73
N ASP A 229 -8.38 15.30 46.48
CA ASP A 229 -8.40 14.09 47.30
C ASP A 229 -7.97 14.38 48.74
N LEU A 230 -6.95 15.21 48.94
CA LEU A 230 -6.50 15.64 50.26
C LEU A 230 -7.55 16.53 50.94
N SER A 231 -8.19 17.44 50.21
CA SER A 231 -9.29 18.25 50.73
C SER A 231 -10.50 17.38 51.12
N GLU A 232 -10.84 16.39 50.30
CA GLU A 232 -11.88 15.41 50.60
C GLU A 232 -11.51 14.58 51.83
N ALA A 233 -10.26 14.13 51.96
CA ALA A 233 -9.79 13.41 53.14
C ALA A 233 -9.90 14.26 54.42
N TYR A 234 -9.57 15.56 54.37
CA TYR A 234 -9.78 16.47 55.49
C TYR A 234 -11.27 16.62 55.84
N ASN A 235 -12.12 16.74 54.82
CA ASN A 235 -13.57 16.75 54.99
C ASN A 235 -14.16 15.35 55.22
N ASN A 236 -13.32 14.33 55.37
CA ASN A 236 -13.67 12.94 55.55
C ASN A 236 -14.71 12.45 54.51
N TYR A 237 -14.50 12.81 53.25
CA TYR A 237 -15.38 12.50 52.11
C TYR A 237 -16.84 12.89 52.32
N ASP A 238 -17.09 13.99 53.04
CA ASP A 238 -18.44 14.46 53.42
C ASP A 238 -19.22 13.47 54.30
N GLU A 239 -18.55 12.44 54.83
CA GLU A 239 -19.14 11.49 55.77
C GLU A 239 -19.21 12.07 57.19
N GLY A 240 -18.60 13.24 57.41
CA GLY A 240 -18.63 14.03 58.63
C GLY A 240 -17.77 13.48 59.78
N GLN A 241 -17.46 14.33 60.75
CA GLN A 241 -16.46 14.08 61.81
C GLN A 241 -17.06 13.64 63.15
N THR A 242 -18.39 13.73 63.28
CA THR A 242 -19.06 13.45 64.56
C THR A 242 -18.98 11.97 64.93
N ARG A 243 -19.05 11.66 66.23
CA ARG A 243 -19.03 10.25 66.70
C ARG A 243 -20.19 9.45 66.10
N PHE A 244 -21.37 10.06 65.95
CA PHE A 244 -22.54 9.43 65.34
C PHE A 244 -22.29 9.05 63.88
N GLN A 245 -21.78 10.00 63.08
CA GLN A 245 -21.42 9.77 61.69
C GLN A 245 -20.36 8.66 61.54
N ARG A 246 -19.34 8.63 62.41
CA ARG A 246 -18.34 7.55 62.42
C ARG A 246 -18.95 6.18 62.70
N ILE A 247 -19.91 6.07 63.62
CA ILE A 247 -20.63 4.82 63.91
C ILE A 247 -21.46 4.42 62.68
N ARG A 248 -22.25 5.34 62.13
CA ARG A 248 -23.04 5.10 60.91
C ARG A 248 -22.17 4.58 59.77
N ARG A 249 -21.00 5.20 59.55
CA ARG A 249 -20.03 4.79 58.54
C ARG A 249 -19.48 3.39 58.78
N PHE A 250 -19.09 3.07 60.01
CA PHE A 250 -18.61 1.73 60.34
C PHE A 250 -19.65 0.66 60.01
N LEU A 251 -20.92 0.91 60.32
CA LEU A 251 -22.03 0.02 59.97
C LEU A 251 -22.20 -0.09 58.45
N LEU A 252 -22.14 1.03 57.71
CA LEU A 252 -22.21 1.02 56.24
C LEU A 252 -21.07 0.21 55.59
N TYR A 253 -19.82 0.39 56.02
CA TYR A 253 -18.68 -0.38 55.49
C TYR A 253 -18.71 -1.86 55.90
N ARG A 254 -19.17 -2.13 57.12
CA ARG A 254 -19.39 -3.51 57.59
C ARG A 254 -20.43 -4.20 56.71
N ARG A 255 -21.53 -3.51 56.40
CA ARG A 255 -22.58 -4.01 55.50
C ARG A 255 -22.05 -4.24 54.08
N SER A 256 -21.29 -3.29 53.53
CA SER A 256 -20.74 -3.46 52.17
C SER A 256 -19.75 -4.63 52.06
N GLY A 257 -19.08 -5.02 53.16
CA GLY A 257 -18.22 -6.20 53.20
C GLY A 257 -18.96 -7.53 53.42
N LEU A 258 -20.24 -7.49 53.78
CA LEU A 258 -21.09 -8.64 54.09
C LEU A 258 -22.19 -8.77 53.03
N GLU A 259 -21.84 -8.86 51.74
CA GLU A 259 -22.80 -9.18 50.66
C GLU A 259 -23.31 -10.63 50.78
N THR A 260 -24.15 -10.90 51.78
CA THR A 260 -24.81 -12.20 51.98
C THR A 260 -26.32 -12.01 52.21
N ARG A 261 -27.06 -13.11 52.07
CA ARG A 261 -28.52 -13.22 51.81
C ARG A 261 -29.48 -12.59 52.85
N ASP A 262 -28.99 -11.91 53.88
CA ASP A 262 -29.78 -11.37 55.01
C ASP A 262 -29.53 -9.87 55.27
N ASP A 263 -29.29 -9.12 54.20
CA ASP A 263 -28.96 -7.68 54.21
C ASP A 263 -30.08 -6.81 54.82
N ASP A 264 -31.35 -7.19 54.62
CA ASP A 264 -32.49 -6.39 55.08
C ASP A 264 -32.77 -6.50 56.58
N GLY A 265 -32.48 -7.66 57.20
CA GLY A 265 -32.57 -7.84 58.64
C GLY A 265 -31.53 -7.00 59.38
N ILE A 266 -30.27 -7.08 58.93
CA ILE A 266 -29.13 -6.34 59.50
C ILE A 266 -29.36 -4.83 59.40
N LYS A 267 -29.85 -4.32 58.25
CA LYS A 267 -30.19 -2.90 58.08
C LYS A 267 -31.17 -2.39 59.13
N LYS A 268 -32.19 -3.19 59.46
CA LYS A 268 -33.23 -2.79 60.40
C LYS A 268 -32.68 -2.67 61.81
N GLU A 269 -31.91 -3.67 62.25
CA GLU A 269 -31.24 -3.65 63.56
C GLU A 269 -30.25 -2.48 63.70
N GLU A 270 -29.46 -2.21 62.66
CA GLU A 270 -28.50 -1.10 62.64
C GLU A 270 -29.20 0.27 62.70
N ASN A 271 -30.31 0.45 61.97
CA ASN A 271 -31.11 1.68 62.03
C ASN A 271 -31.76 1.88 63.40
N GLU A 272 -32.26 0.81 64.02
CA GLU A 272 -32.78 0.85 65.39
C GLU A 272 -31.69 1.22 66.41
N MET A 273 -30.46 0.73 66.23
CA MET A 273 -29.33 1.12 67.06
C MET A 273 -28.99 2.62 66.93
N LEU A 274 -28.95 3.13 65.69
CA LEU A 274 -28.66 4.54 65.41
C LEU A 274 -29.74 5.48 65.98
N THR A 275 -31.02 5.13 65.82
CA THR A 275 -32.14 5.92 66.36
C THR A 275 -32.14 5.96 67.89
N LYS A 276 -31.93 4.81 68.56
CA LYS A 276 -31.78 4.76 70.03
C LYS A 276 -30.60 5.59 70.52
N TYR A 277 -29.46 5.54 69.83
CA TYR A 277 -28.29 6.36 70.18
C TYR A 277 -28.58 7.85 70.03
N ALA A 278 -29.25 8.26 68.95
CA ALA A 278 -29.64 9.65 68.73
C ALA A 278 -30.61 10.15 69.80
N GLN A 279 -31.65 9.36 70.13
CA GLN A 279 -32.62 9.68 71.19
C GLN A 279 -31.94 9.87 72.55
N ARG A 280 -31.03 8.97 72.93
CA ARG A 280 -30.25 9.10 74.19
C ARG A 280 -29.41 10.37 74.23
N LYS A 281 -28.86 10.78 73.08
CA LYS A 281 -28.04 11.99 72.99
C LYS A 281 -28.87 13.26 73.05
N VAL A 282 -30.06 13.27 72.46
CA VAL A 282 -31.00 14.40 72.57
C VAL A 282 -31.48 14.54 74.01
N ALA A 283 -31.90 13.44 74.65
CA ALA A 283 -32.33 13.45 76.05
C ALA A 283 -31.23 13.97 77.00
N ALA A 284 -29.97 13.58 76.78
CA ALA A 284 -28.83 14.05 77.57
C ALA A 284 -28.41 15.51 77.28
N LEU A 285 -29.01 16.18 76.30
CA LEU A 285 -28.83 17.63 76.03
C LEU A 285 -30.00 18.46 76.57
N GLU A 286 -31.13 17.82 76.88
CA GLU A 286 -32.33 18.45 77.45
C GLU A 286 -32.33 18.46 78.99
N GLU A 287 -31.46 17.65 79.63
CA GLU A 287 -31.08 17.72 81.05
C GLU A 287 -29.95 18.73 81.29
#